data_AF-A0A9D4FBZ8-F1
#
_entry.id   AF-A0A9D4FBZ8-F1
#
_cell.length_a   1.000
_cell.length_b   1.000
_cell.length_c   1.000
_cell.angle_alpha   90.00
_cell.angle_beta   90.00
_cell.angle_gamma   90.00
#
_symmetry.space_group_name_H-M   'P 1'
#
loop_
_entity.id
_entity.type
_entity.pdbx_description
1 polymer ?
#
loop_
_entity_poly.entity_id
_entity_poly.type
_entity_poly.pdbx_seq_one_letter_code
_entity_poly.pdbx_strand_id
1 'polypeptide(L)'
;MKKRFDKNHVVINFTKSLYKLKSEKGMKISKATITHLEKCLKYAFSKNKGDATGIEENLKEIVPHQFGDHSLCQARFCGYKRNPTEKYIHRSLPYKTSLHDDSLRERLQDLFKPYTTHAHQYIDLGSSQQCEHANKEVSSY
;
A
#
# COMPACT_ATOMS: atom_id res chain seq x y z
N MET A 1 -14.15 -13.25 19.29
CA MET A 1 -13.71 -13.27 17.87
C MET A 1 -13.09 -11.92 17.52
N LYS A 2 -11.81 -11.87 17.10
CA LYS A 2 -11.21 -10.64 16.56
C LYS A 2 -11.83 -10.34 15.18
N LYS A 3 -12.27 -9.10 14.97
CA LYS A 3 -12.77 -8.63 13.67
C LYS A 3 -11.63 -8.76 12.66
N ARG A 4 -11.75 -9.70 11.71
CA ARG A 4 -10.76 -9.91 10.65
C ARG A 4 -10.92 -8.81 9.62
N PHE A 5 -9.82 -8.23 9.17
CA PHE A 5 -9.84 -7.32 8.04
C PHE A 5 -9.99 -8.12 6.75
N ASP A 6 -10.80 -7.61 5.83
CA ASP A 6 -10.89 -8.11 4.46
C ASP A 6 -9.98 -7.27 3.56
N LYS A 7 -9.21 -7.94 2.70
CA LYS A 7 -8.22 -7.28 1.83
C LYS A 7 -8.90 -6.27 0.91
N ASN A 8 -10.03 -6.65 0.32
CA ASN A 8 -10.75 -5.78 -0.60
C ASN A 8 -11.25 -4.54 0.14
N HIS A 9 -11.82 -4.71 1.33
CA HIS A 9 -12.31 -3.59 2.13
C HIS A 9 -11.20 -2.64 2.57
N VAL A 10 -10.04 -3.15 2.99
CA VAL A 10 -8.86 -2.32 3.34
C VAL A 10 -8.38 -1.53 2.13
N VAL A 11 -8.22 -2.18 0.98
CA VAL A 11 -7.80 -1.54 -0.28
C VAL A 11 -8.81 -0.49 -0.73
N ILE A 12 -10.12 -0.80 -0.70
CA ILE A 12 -11.18 0.13 -1.10
C ILE A 12 -11.16 1.38 -0.22
N ASN A 13 -11.03 1.22 1.10
CA ASN A 13 -10.98 2.35 2.02
C ASN A 13 -9.73 3.21 1.82
N PHE A 14 -8.59 2.59 1.55
CA PHE A 14 -7.36 3.28 1.17
C PHE A 14 -7.53 4.07 -0.13
N THR A 15 -8.03 3.43 -1.18
CA THR A 15 -8.25 4.07 -2.49
C THR A 15 -9.27 5.21 -2.39
N LYS A 16 -10.35 5.05 -1.61
CA LYS A 16 -11.30 6.15 -1.31
C LYS A 16 -10.61 7.33 -0.64
N SER A 17 -9.71 7.08 0.32
CA SER A 17 -8.95 8.13 1.00
C SER A 17 -8.02 8.88 0.04
N LEU A 18 -7.39 8.18 -0.90
CA LEU A 18 -6.59 8.80 -1.96
C LEU A 18 -7.42 9.67 -2.92
N TYR A 19 -8.63 9.22 -3.29
CA TYR A 19 -9.54 10.02 -4.10
C TYR A 19 -10.08 11.23 -3.32
N LYS A 20 -10.31 11.12 -2.01
CA LYS A 20 -10.64 12.27 -1.18
C LYS A 20 -9.51 13.29 -1.17
N LEU A 21 -8.26 12.85 -0.96
CA LEU A 21 -7.07 13.70 -1.02
C LEU A 21 -6.95 14.40 -2.39
N LYS A 22 -7.27 13.71 -3.48
CA LYS A 22 -7.30 14.30 -4.84
C LYS A 22 -8.29 15.46 -4.98
N SER A 23 -9.40 15.41 -4.25
CA SER A 23 -10.42 16.46 -4.28
C SER A 23 -10.11 17.64 -3.37
N GLU A 24 -9.07 17.56 -2.53
CA GLU A 24 -8.66 18.66 -1.65
C GLU A 24 -8.02 19.80 -2.46
N LYS A 25 -8.35 21.04 -2.08
CA LYS A 25 -7.82 22.24 -2.73
C LYS A 25 -6.31 22.29 -2.57
N GLY A 26 -5.59 22.44 -3.69
CA GLY A 26 -4.14 22.53 -3.71
C GLY A 26 -3.42 21.17 -3.84
N MET A 27 -4.13 20.04 -3.76
CA MET A 27 -3.52 18.72 -3.89
C MET A 27 -3.46 18.25 -5.34
N LYS A 28 -2.25 18.03 -5.85
CA LYS A 28 -2.02 17.55 -7.23
C LYS A 28 -1.60 16.09 -7.24
N ILE A 29 -2.58 15.20 -7.16
CA ILE A 29 -2.38 13.75 -7.33
C ILE A 29 -3.07 13.22 -8.58
N SER A 30 -2.31 12.53 -9.43
CA SER A 30 -2.83 11.96 -10.68
C SER A 30 -3.58 10.64 -10.42
N LYS A 31 -4.51 10.25 -11.31
CA LYS A 31 -5.16 8.92 -11.23
C LYS A 31 -4.12 7.79 -11.34
N ALA A 32 -3.10 7.96 -12.17
CA ALA A 32 -2.00 6.99 -12.31
C ALA A 32 -1.23 6.80 -10.99
N THR A 33 -0.95 7.89 -10.28
CA THR A 33 -0.31 7.85 -8.95
C THR A 33 -1.19 7.11 -7.94
N ILE A 34 -2.50 7.36 -7.91
CA ILE A 34 -3.44 6.65 -7.04
C ILE A 34 -3.41 5.14 -7.33
N THR A 35 -3.54 4.75 -8.61
CA THR A 35 -3.48 3.35 -9.02
C THR A 35 -2.14 2.70 -8.67
N HIS A 36 -1.03 3.44 -8.77
CA HIS A 36 0.28 2.93 -8.38
C HIS A 36 0.37 2.69 -6.86
N LEU A 37 -0.06 3.66 -6.05
CA LEU A 37 -0.07 3.55 -4.58
C LEU A 37 -0.95 2.38 -4.11
N GLU A 38 -2.10 2.16 -4.75
CA GLU A 38 -2.95 0.99 -4.48
C GLU A 38 -2.21 -0.33 -4.77
N LYS A 39 -1.49 -0.40 -5.89
CA LYS A 39 -0.67 -1.59 -6.23
C LYS A 39 0.45 -1.81 -5.22
N CYS A 40 1.11 -0.74 -4.76
CA CYS A 40 2.14 -0.82 -3.73
C CYS A 40 1.56 -1.35 -2.40
N LEU A 41 0.38 -0.88 -1.99
CA LEU A 41 -0.31 -1.39 -0.81
C LEU A 41 -0.62 -2.89 -0.92
N LYS A 42 -1.22 -3.31 -2.05
CA LYS A 42 -1.51 -4.72 -2.34
C LYS A 42 -0.24 -5.58 -2.32
N TYR A 43 0.85 -5.06 -2.89
CA TYR A 43 2.15 -5.73 -2.89
C TYR A 43 2.69 -5.94 -1.47
N ALA A 44 2.63 -4.91 -0.61
CA ALA A 44 3.08 -5.01 0.77
C ALA A 44 2.37 -6.14 1.54
N PHE A 45 1.05 -6.25 1.39
CA PHE A 45 0.27 -7.33 2.02
C PHE A 45 0.57 -8.70 1.41
N SER A 46 0.64 -8.81 0.08
CA SER A 46 0.86 -10.09 -0.59
C SER A 46 2.26 -10.66 -0.37
N LYS A 47 3.28 -9.81 -0.19
CA LYS A 47 4.69 -10.25 -0.08
C LYS A 47 5.17 -10.51 1.34
N ASN A 48 4.44 -10.07 2.35
CA ASN A 48 4.79 -10.22 3.77
C ASN A 48 3.69 -10.96 4.53
N LYS A 49 3.13 -12.01 3.93
CA LYS A 49 2.12 -12.85 4.58
C LYS A 49 2.73 -13.47 5.84
N GLY A 50 2.04 -13.33 6.97
CA GLY A 50 2.52 -13.81 8.27
C GLY A 50 3.64 -12.97 8.89
N ASP A 51 4.09 -11.88 8.23
CA ASP A 51 5.22 -11.06 8.66
C ASP A 51 4.77 -9.60 8.89
N ALA A 52 4.38 -9.30 10.13
CA ALA A 52 3.91 -7.97 10.51
C ALA A 52 5.01 -6.90 10.33
N THR A 53 6.25 -7.23 10.69
CA THR A 53 7.40 -6.34 10.56
C THR A 53 7.66 -6.04 9.09
N GLY A 54 7.68 -7.07 8.24
CA GLY A 54 7.86 -6.89 6.80
C GLY A 54 6.74 -6.07 6.14
N ILE A 55 5.48 -6.21 6.60
CA ILE A 55 4.38 -5.32 6.18
C ILE A 55 4.68 -3.89 6.60
N GLU A 56 4.99 -3.65 7.87
CA GLU A 56 5.26 -2.33 8.42
C GLU A 56 6.39 -1.61 7.66
N GLU A 57 7.53 -2.28 7.48
CA GLU A 57 8.69 -1.75 6.76
C GLU A 57 8.36 -1.44 5.30
N ASN A 58 7.70 -2.36 4.58
CA ASN A 58 7.28 -2.12 3.20
C ASN A 58 6.32 -0.92 3.12
N LEU A 59 5.41 -0.76 4.07
CA LEU A 59 4.47 0.37 4.06
C LEU A 59 5.17 1.70 4.33
N LYS A 60 6.17 1.72 5.24
CA LYS A 60 6.98 2.89 5.55
C LYS A 60 7.84 3.34 4.37
N GLU A 61 8.35 2.42 3.56
CA GLU A 61 9.19 2.80 2.40
C GLU A 61 8.39 3.32 1.20
N ILE A 62 7.09 3.01 1.07
CA ILE A 62 6.30 3.36 -0.14
C ILE A 62 6.33 4.85 -0.42
N VAL A 63 6.00 5.69 0.57
CA VAL A 63 5.92 7.14 0.39
C VAL A 63 7.30 7.73 0.07
N PRO A 64 8.35 7.62 0.92
CA PRO A 64 9.66 8.19 0.61
C PRO A 64 10.20 7.69 -0.74
N HIS A 65 9.97 6.42 -1.08
CA HIS A 65 10.35 5.90 -2.40
C HIS A 65 9.73 6.71 -3.54
N GLN A 66 8.43 7.05 -3.50
CA GLN A 66 7.81 7.83 -4.58
C GLN A 66 8.38 9.24 -4.71
N PHE A 67 9.04 9.76 -3.69
CA PHE A 67 9.69 11.08 -3.67
C PHE A 67 11.20 10.99 -3.91
N GLY A 68 11.71 9.83 -4.35
CA GLY A 68 13.13 9.61 -4.64
C GLY A 68 14.01 9.36 -3.42
N ASP A 69 13.42 9.29 -2.23
CA ASP A 69 14.14 8.93 -1.01
C ASP A 69 14.18 7.40 -0.87
N HIS A 70 15.35 6.84 -1.16
CA HIS A 70 15.61 5.41 -1.10
C HIS A 70 16.28 4.98 0.21
N SER A 71 16.33 5.82 1.25
CA SER A 71 16.99 5.50 2.53
C SER A 71 16.37 4.27 3.21
N LEU A 72 15.04 4.19 3.25
CA LEU A 72 14.29 3.09 3.86
C LEU A 72 14.03 1.91 2.91
N CYS A 73 14.46 2.02 1.66
CA CYS A 73 14.10 1.04 0.64
C CYS A 73 14.80 -0.30 0.84
N GLN A 74 14.05 -1.39 0.69
CA GLN A 74 14.59 -2.74 0.59
C GLN A 74 14.80 -3.13 -0.88
N ALA A 75 15.83 -3.94 -1.18
CA ALA A 75 16.14 -4.37 -2.55
C ALA A 75 14.97 -5.15 -3.20
N ARG A 76 14.18 -5.88 -2.41
CA ARG A 76 13.01 -6.63 -2.91
C ARG A 76 11.95 -5.72 -3.57
N PHE A 77 11.83 -4.47 -3.12
CA PHE A 77 10.86 -3.49 -3.61
C PHE A 77 11.52 -2.49 -4.55
N CYS A 78 12.69 -1.96 -4.17
CA CYS A 78 13.33 -0.84 -4.83
C CYS A 78 14.30 -1.29 -5.93
N GLY A 79 14.03 -0.88 -7.18
CA GLY A 79 14.93 -1.14 -8.31
C GLY A 79 16.28 -0.45 -8.16
N TYR A 80 16.32 0.74 -7.56
CA TYR A 80 17.56 1.47 -7.28
C TYR A 80 18.47 0.71 -6.31
N LYS A 81 17.92 0.10 -5.25
CA LYS A 81 18.72 -0.73 -4.33
C LYS A 81 19.24 -2.01 -4.97
N ARG A 82 18.53 -2.57 -5.97
CA ARG A 82 18.99 -3.75 -6.72
C ARG A 82 20.10 -3.40 -7.71
N ASN A 83 19.93 -2.28 -8.42
CA ASN A 83 20.88 -1.80 -9.42
C ASN A 83 20.97 -0.28 -9.24
N PRO A 84 21.91 0.21 -8.42
CA PRO A 84 22.08 1.64 -8.20
C PRO A 84 22.63 2.24 -9.50
N THR A 85 21.75 2.93 -10.23
CA THR A 85 22.10 3.71 -11.42
C THR A 85 22.05 5.19 -11.08
N GLU A 86 22.85 6.01 -11.78
CA GLU A 86 22.80 7.48 -11.61
C GLU A 86 21.41 8.07 -11.89
N LYS A 87 20.58 7.40 -12.70
CA LYS A 87 19.21 7.80 -13.01
C LYS A 87 18.24 6.65 -12.75
N TYR A 88 17.63 6.63 -11.57
CA TYR A 88 16.50 5.73 -11.29
C TYR A 88 15.22 6.23 -11.99
N ILE A 89 14.47 5.32 -12.61
CA ILE A 89 13.29 5.65 -13.40
C ILE A 89 12.03 5.10 -12.72
N HIS A 90 11.14 6.00 -12.28
CA HIS A 90 9.86 5.66 -11.68
C HIS A 90 8.83 5.26 -12.73
N ARG A 91 8.96 4.08 -13.35
CA ARG A 91 8.12 3.63 -14.48
C ARG A 91 6.61 3.69 -14.23
N SER A 92 6.19 3.63 -12.97
CA SER A 92 4.77 3.66 -12.57
C SER A 92 4.25 5.05 -12.18
N LEU A 93 5.11 6.07 -12.14
CA LEU A 93 4.72 7.45 -11.88
C LEU A 93 4.60 8.26 -13.20
N PRO A 94 3.79 9.33 -13.19
CA PRO A 94 3.75 10.28 -14.31
C PRO A 94 5.14 10.82 -14.64
N TYR A 95 5.42 10.98 -15.94
CA TYR A 95 6.71 11.47 -16.46
C TYR A 95 7.93 10.64 -16.05
N LYS A 96 7.71 9.45 -15.45
CA LYS A 96 8.75 8.52 -14.99
C LYS A 96 9.74 9.11 -13.97
N THR A 97 9.31 10.13 -13.24
CA THR A 97 10.11 10.86 -12.24
C THR A 97 9.47 10.76 -10.86
N SER A 98 10.24 11.09 -9.82
CA SER A 98 9.77 11.23 -8.45
C SER A 98 8.69 12.31 -8.32
N LEU A 99 7.87 12.20 -7.28
CA LEU A 99 7.01 13.29 -6.82
C LEU A 99 7.86 14.34 -6.08
N HIS A 100 7.42 15.60 -6.12
CA HIS A 100 8.18 16.74 -5.58
C HIS A 100 7.34 17.71 -4.72
N ASP A 101 6.08 17.38 -4.44
CA ASP A 101 5.18 18.23 -3.65
C ASP A 101 5.24 17.81 -2.17
N ASP A 102 5.88 18.62 -1.32
CA ASP A 102 6.08 18.31 0.09
C ASP A 102 4.76 18.21 0.87
N SER A 103 3.79 19.06 0.56
CA SER A 103 2.46 18.95 1.18
C SER A 103 1.79 17.62 0.80
N LEU A 104 1.91 17.18 -0.45
CA LEU A 104 1.43 15.86 -0.86
C LEU A 104 2.18 14.74 -0.13
N ARG A 105 3.50 14.88 0.08
CA ARG A 105 4.32 13.91 0.82
C ARG A 105 3.79 13.73 2.24
N GLU A 106 3.59 14.82 2.97
CA GLU A 106 3.07 14.81 4.34
C GLU A 106 1.68 14.17 4.41
N ARG A 107 0.76 14.56 3.51
CA ARG A 107 -0.59 13.99 3.48
C ARG A 107 -0.60 12.50 3.17
N LEU A 108 0.28 12.05 2.28
CA LEU A 108 0.44 10.61 2.01
C LEU A 108 1.05 9.88 3.22
N GLN A 109 2.04 10.45 3.90
CA GLN A 109 2.59 9.86 5.13
C GLN A 109 1.51 9.69 6.20
N ASP A 110 0.70 10.73 6.43
CA ASP A 110 -0.44 10.67 7.37
C ASP A 110 -1.46 9.59 6.97
N LEU A 111 -1.75 9.47 5.67
CA LEU A 111 -2.67 8.45 5.15
C LEU A 111 -2.13 7.04 5.37
N PHE A 112 -0.81 6.82 5.25
CA PHE A 112 -0.17 5.52 5.49
C PHE A 112 0.05 5.20 6.98
N LYS A 113 0.08 6.21 7.86
CA LYS A 113 0.31 6.05 9.31
C LYS A 113 -0.59 5.02 10.01
N PRO A 114 -1.93 4.99 9.82
CA PRO A 114 -2.75 3.96 10.44
C PRO A 114 -2.42 2.55 9.93
N TYR A 115 -2.04 2.42 8.65
CA TYR A 115 -1.70 1.12 8.08
C TYR A 115 -0.34 0.60 8.57
N THR A 116 0.63 1.48 8.77
CA THR A 116 1.93 1.11 9.36
C THR A 116 1.76 0.74 10.84
N THR A 117 1.04 1.56 11.62
CA THR A 117 0.79 1.33 13.06
C THR A 117 0.04 0.02 13.34
N HIS A 118 -0.82 -0.39 12.42
CA HIS A 118 -1.65 -1.57 12.57
C HIS A 118 -1.25 -2.72 11.64
N ALA A 119 0.02 -2.78 11.22
CA ALA A 119 0.55 -3.79 10.30
C ALA A 119 0.24 -5.25 10.73
N HIS A 120 0.27 -5.52 12.03
CA HIS A 120 -0.08 -6.83 12.61
C HIS A 120 -1.50 -7.31 12.28
N GLN A 121 -2.42 -6.40 11.94
CA GLN A 121 -3.79 -6.72 11.55
C GLN A 121 -3.90 -7.21 10.10
N TYR A 122 -2.83 -7.08 9.32
CA TYR A 122 -2.83 -7.34 7.87
C TYR A 122 -2.04 -8.59 7.47
N ILE A 123 -1.44 -9.30 8.43
CA ILE A 123 -0.61 -10.49 8.18
C ILE A 123 -1.33 -11.60 7.40
N ASP A 124 -2.66 -11.67 7.54
CA ASP A 124 -3.51 -12.66 6.87
C ASP A 124 -4.03 -12.18 5.50
N LEU A 125 -3.87 -10.90 5.14
CA LEU A 125 -4.38 -10.34 3.87
C LEU A 125 -3.63 -10.79 2.61
N GLY A 126 -2.53 -11.53 2.79
CA GLY A 126 -1.86 -12.28 1.72
C GLY A 126 -2.58 -13.57 1.34
N SER A 127 -3.52 -14.06 2.16
CA SER A 127 -4.26 -15.31 1.92
C SER A 127 -5.61 -15.01 1.25
N SER A 128 -5.68 -15.02 -0.08
CA SER A 128 -6.97 -14.92 -0.79
C SER A 128 -7.79 -16.24 -0.76
N GLN A 129 -7.73 -17.02 0.31
CA GLN A 129 -8.50 -18.27 0.39
C GLN A 129 -8.89 -18.59 1.84
N GLN A 130 -10.20 -18.90 2.01
CA GLN A 130 -10.99 -19.22 3.22
C GLN A 130 -11.82 -18.02 3.71
N CYS A 131 -13.16 -17.93 3.57
CA CYS A 131 -14.20 -18.96 3.53
C CYS A 131 -15.42 -18.50 2.69
N GLU A 132 -15.78 -19.22 1.62
CA GLU A 132 -17.13 -19.20 1.01
C GLU A 132 -17.79 -20.59 1.12
N HIS A 133 -17.61 -21.27 2.26
CA HIS A 133 -18.41 -22.46 2.57
C HIS A 133 -18.74 -22.47 4.05
N ALA A 134 -19.89 -21.89 4.38
CA ALA A 134 -20.64 -22.18 5.60
C ALA A 134 -22.11 -21.79 5.41
N ASN A 135 -22.85 -22.64 4.69
CA ASN A 135 -24.23 -22.97 5.08
C ASN A 135 -24.57 -24.33 4.49
N LYS A 136 -24.30 -25.38 5.27
CA LYS A 136 -24.85 -26.71 5.06
C LYS A 136 -25.16 -27.30 6.44
N GLU A 137 -26.35 -27.01 6.94
CA GLU A 137 -27.06 -27.78 7.97
C GLU A 137 -28.51 -27.86 7.45
N VAL A 138 -28.89 -28.95 6.78
CA VAL A 138 -29.62 -30.10 7.38
C VAL A 138 -30.77 -29.62 8.27
N SER A 139 -31.97 -29.55 7.68
CA SER A 139 -33.20 -29.80 8.41
C SER A 139 -33.89 -30.99 7.74
N SER A 140 -33.57 -32.17 8.25
CA SER A 140 -34.39 -33.36 8.12
C SER A 140 -35.54 -33.21 9.11
N TYR A 141 -36.78 -33.15 8.63
CA TYR A 141 -37.97 -33.75 9.25
C TYR A 141 -38.98 -34.06 8.16
#